data_AF-A0A925CN57-F1
#
_entry.id   AF-A0A925CN57-F1
#
_cell.length_a   1.000
_cell.length_b   1.000
_cell.length_c   1.000
_cell.angle_alpha   90.00
_cell.angle_beta   90.00
_cell.angle_gamma   90.00
#
_symmetry.space_group_name_H-M   'P 1'
#
loop_
_entity.id
_entity.type
_entity.pdbx_description
1 polymer ?
#
loop_
_entity_poly.entity_id
_entity_poly.type
_entity_poly.pdbx_seq_one_letter_code
_entity_poly.pdbx_strand_id
1 'polypeptide(L)'
;MRSYRVLQVGLGVALVAGAISVATAADMPNSEKDMVLIPRGEFTMGSSEHSDEAMHQVVLDAYLIDKFEASNARYKGFMNAAGHPAPAYWDDPRLSKVEQPVVGVSWTDASAFCKWEGKRLPTEAEWERAAKGPQGDNHYPWGHALDPKKANYGQNVGRTMPVDSYPEGVSGFGVYNMAGNVFEWVEDWYDLKYYKESPALNPPGAEKGYNFANQGPVRVLRGGSWLAPATSLHTSHRFWNQPENNSYGVGLGFRCAKSAQTVSDETMQAGRDAFIQALVAMGAEKNADAMASIEKALAAEPGNKEYLATRDLIKKSTKKN
;
A
#
# COMPACT_ATOMS: atom_id res chain seq x y z
N MET A 1 -31.47 -53.55 -18.21
CA MET A 1 -31.12 -52.16 -17.82
C MET A 1 -30.72 -52.16 -16.35
N ARG A 2 -29.41 -52.13 -16.04
CA ARG A 2 -28.88 -52.14 -14.67
C ARG A 2 -28.68 -50.69 -14.22
N SER A 3 -29.37 -50.30 -13.15
CA SER A 3 -29.24 -49.00 -12.50
C SER A 3 -27.98 -48.98 -11.61
N TYR A 4 -27.05 -48.06 -11.88
CA TYR A 4 -25.91 -47.79 -11.01
C TYR A 4 -26.25 -46.60 -10.11
N ARG A 5 -26.28 -46.81 -8.78
CA ARG A 5 -26.27 -45.72 -7.80
C ARG A 5 -24.82 -45.35 -7.53
N VAL A 6 -24.45 -44.10 -7.81
CA VAL A 6 -23.16 -43.51 -7.43
C VAL A 6 -23.30 -42.98 -6.00
N LEU A 7 -22.54 -43.53 -5.06
CA LEU A 7 -22.31 -42.91 -3.74
C LEU A 7 -21.24 -41.82 -3.91
N GLN A 8 -21.64 -40.55 -3.77
CA GLN A 8 -20.68 -39.46 -3.52
C GLN A 8 -20.36 -39.44 -2.02
N VAL A 9 -19.11 -39.71 -1.65
CA VAL A 9 -18.58 -39.45 -0.32
C VAL A 9 -17.94 -38.06 -0.36
N GLY A 10 -18.63 -37.06 0.22
CA GLY A 10 -18.07 -35.73 0.43
C GLY A 10 -17.10 -35.75 1.62
N LEU A 11 -15.82 -35.49 1.37
CA LEU A 11 -14.85 -35.23 2.43
C LEU A 11 -15.04 -33.77 2.91
N GLY A 12 -15.68 -33.59 4.05
CA GLY A 12 -15.75 -32.29 4.73
C GLY A 12 -14.40 -31.95 5.37
N VAL A 13 -13.77 -30.86 4.95
CA VAL A 13 -12.61 -30.29 5.63
C VAL A 13 -13.12 -29.45 6.79
N ALA A 14 -12.84 -29.90 8.02
CA ALA A 14 -13.09 -29.13 9.23
C ALA A 14 -12.03 -28.03 9.36
N LEU A 15 -12.42 -26.77 9.12
CA LEU A 15 -11.63 -25.59 9.48
C LEU A 15 -11.64 -25.46 11.01
N VAL A 16 -10.53 -25.80 11.65
CA VAL A 16 -10.32 -25.51 13.07
C VAL A 16 -10.08 -24.01 13.19
N ALA A 17 -11.06 -23.29 13.72
CA ALA A 17 -10.94 -21.88 14.06
C ALA A 17 -9.89 -21.72 15.17
N GLY A 18 -8.67 -21.31 14.80
CA GLY A 18 -7.70 -20.80 15.75
C GLY A 18 -8.21 -19.50 16.33
N ALA A 19 -8.29 -19.41 17.66
CA ALA A 19 -8.68 -18.20 18.36
C ALA A 19 -7.66 -17.08 18.07
N ILE A 20 -8.03 -16.13 17.21
CA ILE A 20 -7.31 -14.87 17.08
C ILE A 20 -7.57 -14.11 18.38
N SER A 21 -6.57 -14.00 19.25
CA SER A 21 -6.61 -13.04 20.34
C SER A 21 -6.53 -11.64 19.72
N VAL A 22 -7.69 -11.01 19.56
CA VAL A 22 -7.79 -9.60 19.22
C VAL A 22 -7.29 -8.84 20.44
N ALA A 23 -6.07 -8.31 20.37
CA ALA A 23 -5.61 -7.33 21.35
C ALA A 23 -6.61 -6.18 21.36
N THR A 24 -7.23 -5.93 22.51
CA THR A 24 -8.13 -4.79 22.70
C THR A 24 -7.34 -3.50 22.48
N ALA A 25 -7.92 -2.54 21.75
CA ALA A 25 -7.35 -1.24 21.36
C ALA A 25 -6.85 -0.34 22.51
N ALA A 26 -6.87 -0.81 23.76
CA ALA A 26 -6.60 -0.03 24.96
C ALA A 26 -5.10 0.14 25.29
N ASP A 27 -4.20 -0.68 24.74
CA ASP A 27 -2.76 -0.68 25.13
C ASP A 27 -1.80 -0.19 24.01
N MET A 28 -2.30 0.43 22.94
CA MET A 28 -1.42 0.97 21.91
C MET A 28 -0.75 2.29 22.38
N PRO A 29 0.57 2.47 22.18
CA PRO A 29 1.26 3.74 22.45
C PRO A 29 0.53 4.92 21.80
N ASN A 30 0.60 6.10 22.42
CA ASN A 30 -0.16 7.28 22.00
C ASN A 30 0.06 7.71 20.53
N SER A 31 1.14 7.25 19.87
CA SER A 31 1.44 7.49 18.45
C SER A 31 0.67 6.59 17.46
N GLU A 32 0.00 5.54 17.93
CA GLU A 32 -0.75 4.56 17.12
C GLU A 32 -2.27 4.80 17.15
N LYS A 33 -2.77 5.72 17.99
CA LYS A 33 -4.20 6.00 18.13
C LYS A 33 -4.88 6.47 16.84
N ASP A 34 -4.11 7.05 15.92
CA ASP A 34 -4.59 7.56 14.64
C ASP A 34 -4.08 6.75 13.44
N MET A 35 -3.77 5.46 13.65
CA MET A 35 -3.42 4.53 12.57
C MET A 35 -4.53 3.48 12.37
N VAL A 36 -4.68 3.03 11.14
CA VAL A 36 -5.58 1.98 10.71
C VAL A 36 -4.77 0.71 10.44
N LEU A 37 -5.17 -0.41 11.06
CA LEU A 37 -4.61 -1.73 10.73
C LEU A 37 -5.19 -2.20 9.40
N ILE A 38 -4.32 -2.38 8.41
CA ILE A 38 -4.64 -3.07 7.17
C ILE A 38 -4.23 -4.54 7.35
N PRO A 39 -5.19 -5.49 7.32
CA PRO A 39 -4.87 -6.89 7.52
C PRO A 39 -4.07 -7.43 6.33
N ARG A 40 -3.26 -8.46 6.61
CA ARG A 40 -2.62 -9.27 5.57
C ARG A 40 -3.68 -9.73 4.57
N GLY A 41 -3.33 -9.67 3.29
CA GLY A 41 -4.20 -10.19 2.24
C GLY A 41 -3.67 -9.91 0.86
N GLU A 42 -4.31 -10.56 -0.10
CA GLU A 42 -4.10 -10.32 -1.51
C GLU A 42 -5.05 -9.24 -2.04
N PHE A 43 -4.63 -8.55 -3.10
CA PHE A 43 -5.46 -7.66 -3.89
C PHE A 43 -4.90 -7.51 -5.31
N THR A 44 -5.76 -7.03 -6.21
CA THR A 44 -5.32 -6.67 -7.55
C THR A 44 -4.83 -5.23 -7.55
N MET A 45 -3.51 -5.06 -7.67
CA MET A 45 -2.87 -3.75 -7.80
C MET A 45 -2.89 -3.31 -9.28
N GLY A 46 -3.16 -2.04 -9.52
CA GLY A 46 -3.24 -1.43 -10.84
C GLY A 46 -4.64 -1.32 -11.42
N SER A 47 -4.68 -1.00 -12.71
CA SER A 47 -5.86 -0.79 -13.55
C SER A 47 -5.54 -1.13 -15.02
N SER A 48 -6.54 -0.94 -15.90
CA SER A 48 -6.35 -0.99 -17.35
C SER A 48 -6.37 0.40 -18.00
N GLU A 49 -6.29 1.48 -17.22
CA GLU A 49 -6.42 2.86 -17.72
C GLU A 49 -5.11 3.40 -18.29
N HIS A 50 -3.99 3.05 -17.67
CA HIS A 50 -2.66 3.50 -18.05
C HIS A 50 -1.66 2.33 -18.16
N SER A 51 -0.67 2.46 -19.04
CA SER A 51 0.23 1.35 -19.39
C SER A 51 1.19 0.94 -18.27
N ASP A 52 1.49 1.88 -17.38
CA ASP A 52 2.33 1.74 -16.18
C ASP A 52 1.52 1.35 -14.93
N GLU A 53 0.22 1.15 -15.09
CA GLU A 53 -0.71 0.68 -14.06
C GLU A 53 -1.13 -0.78 -14.28
N ALA A 54 -0.38 -1.56 -15.07
CA ALA A 54 -0.76 -2.91 -15.45
C ALA A 54 -1.21 -3.78 -14.24
N MET A 55 -2.44 -4.30 -14.31
CA MET A 55 -3.02 -5.11 -13.25
C MET A 55 -2.17 -6.35 -12.94
N HIS A 56 -1.86 -6.55 -11.65
CA HIS A 56 -1.12 -7.71 -11.16
C HIS A 56 -1.55 -8.05 -9.71
N GLN A 57 -1.34 -9.30 -9.30
CA GLN A 57 -1.68 -9.73 -7.94
C GLN A 57 -0.56 -9.35 -6.97
N VAL A 58 -0.94 -8.75 -5.85
CA VAL A 58 -0.04 -8.41 -4.76
C VAL A 58 -0.58 -8.96 -3.45
N VAL A 59 0.31 -9.53 -2.63
CA VAL A 59 0.05 -9.95 -1.26
C VAL A 59 0.85 -9.04 -0.34
N LEU A 60 0.18 -8.45 0.64
CA LEU A 60 0.82 -7.63 1.67
C LEU A 60 0.75 -8.33 3.02
N ASP A 61 1.79 -8.18 3.82
CA ASP A 61 1.69 -8.39 5.26
C ASP A 61 0.71 -7.41 5.90
N ALA A 62 0.33 -7.68 7.15
CA ALA A 62 -0.40 -6.69 7.91
C ALA A 62 0.50 -5.49 8.21
N TYR A 63 -0.05 -4.29 8.11
CA TYR A 63 0.65 -3.05 8.44
C TYR A 63 -0.34 -2.03 8.99
N LEU A 64 0.19 -1.04 9.69
CA LEU A 64 -0.54 0.13 10.13
C LEU A 64 -0.27 1.27 9.14
N ILE A 65 -1.30 2.02 8.78
CA ILE A 65 -1.16 3.27 8.01
C ILE A 65 -1.87 4.40 8.72
N ASP A 66 -1.30 5.60 8.69
CA ASP A 66 -1.94 6.78 9.27
C ASP A 66 -3.34 6.97 8.66
N LYS A 67 -4.32 7.15 9.54
CA LYS A 67 -5.72 7.39 9.18
C LYS A 67 -5.88 8.66 8.34
N PHE A 68 -5.04 9.65 8.61
CA PHE A 68 -5.06 10.99 8.05
C PHE A 68 -3.70 11.33 7.44
N GLU A 69 -3.67 12.30 6.52
CA GLU A 69 -2.42 12.92 6.08
C GLU A 69 -1.68 13.55 7.27
N ALA A 70 -0.36 13.73 7.17
CA ALA A 70 0.39 14.48 8.18
C ALA A 70 -0.08 15.94 8.21
N SER A 71 -0.60 16.40 9.36
CA SER A 71 -1.11 17.77 9.48
C SER A 71 0.00 18.78 9.75
N ASN A 72 -0.28 20.06 9.47
CA ASN A 72 0.61 21.16 9.86
C ASN A 72 0.88 21.17 11.37
N ALA A 73 -0.10 20.79 12.21
CA ALA A 73 0.10 20.66 13.65
C ALA A 73 1.22 19.67 13.99
N ARG A 74 1.14 18.47 13.41
CA ARG A 74 2.13 17.40 13.62
C ARG A 74 3.49 17.81 13.06
N TYR A 75 3.52 18.36 11.86
CA TYR A 75 4.76 18.81 11.23
C TYR A 75 5.45 19.95 12.00
N LYS A 76 4.68 20.87 12.58
CA LYS A 76 5.22 21.89 13.49
C LYS A 76 5.90 21.29 14.73
N GLY A 77 5.35 20.20 15.27
CA GLY A 77 5.98 19.43 16.33
C GLY A 77 7.35 18.90 15.92
N PHE A 78 7.44 18.30 14.73
CA PHE A 78 8.69 17.83 14.14
C PHE A 78 9.73 18.96 13.96
N MET A 79 9.33 20.09 13.37
CA MET A 79 10.23 21.23 13.18
C MET A 79 10.84 21.71 14.50
N ASN A 80 10.00 21.86 15.53
CA ASN A 80 10.45 22.31 16.85
C ASN A 80 11.38 21.29 17.52
N ALA A 81 11.09 19.99 17.41
CA ALA A 81 11.84 18.94 18.08
C ALA A 81 13.17 18.61 17.37
N ALA A 82 13.18 18.62 16.04
CA ALA A 82 14.33 18.23 15.23
C ALA A 82 15.14 19.42 14.69
N GLY A 83 14.67 20.66 14.88
CA GLY A 83 15.26 21.85 14.24
C GLY A 83 15.12 21.83 12.72
N HIS A 84 14.10 21.13 12.20
CA HIS A 84 13.88 20.97 10.76
C HIS A 84 13.34 22.28 10.15
N PRO A 85 13.81 22.70 8.96
CA PRO A 85 13.31 23.90 8.30
C PRO A 85 11.82 23.78 7.93
N ALA A 86 11.17 24.94 7.84
CA ALA A 86 9.82 25.06 7.34
C ALA A 86 9.73 24.59 5.87
N PRO A 87 8.64 23.88 5.50
CA PRO A 87 8.45 23.45 4.13
C PRO A 87 8.09 24.64 3.24
N ALA A 88 8.09 24.40 1.93
CA ALA A 88 7.57 25.39 0.99
C ALA A 88 6.11 25.76 1.36
N TYR A 89 5.73 27.02 1.15
CA TYR A 89 4.37 27.52 1.39
C TYR A 89 3.87 27.49 2.84
N TRP A 90 4.75 27.32 3.83
CA TRP A 90 4.37 27.34 5.25
C TRP A 90 3.64 28.62 5.69
N ASP A 91 3.90 29.73 5.02
CA ASP A 91 3.25 31.03 5.30
C ASP A 91 2.01 31.28 4.43
N ASP A 92 1.58 30.35 3.58
CA ASP A 92 0.37 30.50 2.77
C ASP A 92 -0.88 30.18 3.60
N PRO A 93 -1.76 31.15 3.91
CA PRO A 93 -2.93 30.93 4.77
C PRO A 93 -3.98 29.99 4.17
N ARG A 94 -3.88 29.67 2.88
CA ARG A 94 -4.72 28.65 2.23
C ARG A 94 -4.28 27.23 2.62
N LEU A 95 -3.02 27.04 3.02
CA LEU A 95 -2.38 25.74 3.14
C LEU A 95 -1.83 25.47 4.55
N SER A 96 -1.68 26.49 5.39
CA SER A 96 -0.93 26.43 6.65
C SER A 96 -1.74 26.32 7.94
N LYS A 97 -3.07 26.09 7.85
CA LYS A 97 -3.89 25.91 9.06
C LYS A 97 -3.53 24.61 9.77
N VAL A 98 -3.65 24.63 11.10
CA VAL A 98 -3.25 23.54 12.01
C VAL A 98 -3.78 22.16 11.58
N GLU A 99 -5.05 22.07 11.21
CA GLU A 99 -5.71 20.81 10.82
C GLU A 99 -5.58 20.46 9.33
N GLN A 100 -5.00 21.34 8.51
CA GLN A 100 -4.74 21.03 7.10
C GLN A 100 -3.52 20.11 6.97
N PRO A 101 -3.44 19.31 5.90
CA PRO A 101 -2.23 18.57 5.60
C PRO A 101 -1.06 19.53 5.40
N VAL A 102 0.11 19.15 5.90
CA VAL A 102 1.34 19.82 5.50
C VAL A 102 1.57 19.61 4.00
N VAL A 103 1.95 20.69 3.32
CA VAL A 103 2.32 20.67 1.92
C VAL A 103 3.68 21.30 1.72
N GLY A 104 4.21 21.20 0.50
CA GLY A 104 5.47 21.84 0.17
C GLY A 104 6.68 21.10 0.74
N VAL A 105 6.53 19.79 0.95
CA VAL A 105 7.54 18.91 1.51
C VAL A 105 8.15 18.04 0.41
N SER A 106 9.46 17.87 0.47
CA SER A 106 10.19 16.91 -0.35
C SER A 106 9.95 15.48 0.15
N TRP A 107 10.29 14.47 -0.65
CA TRP A 107 10.30 13.08 -0.20
C TRP A 107 11.24 12.89 1.00
N THR A 108 12.38 13.59 0.99
CA THR A 108 13.34 13.55 2.09
C THR A 108 12.78 14.12 3.39
N ASP A 109 12.01 15.21 3.32
CA ASP A 109 11.34 15.80 4.48
C ASP A 109 10.28 14.84 5.03
N ALA A 110 9.47 14.25 4.15
CA ALA A 110 8.42 13.29 4.50
C ALA A 110 9.01 12.03 5.17
N SER A 111 10.09 11.47 4.60
CA SER A 111 10.80 10.32 5.16
C SER A 111 11.41 10.65 6.53
N ALA A 112 12.02 11.83 6.69
CA ALA A 112 12.60 12.27 7.95
C ALA A 112 11.53 12.45 9.03
N PHE A 113 10.38 13.06 8.69
CA PHE A 113 9.25 13.19 9.59
C PHE A 113 8.73 11.81 10.05
N CYS A 114 8.48 10.89 9.12
CA CYS A 114 7.93 9.57 9.50
C CYS A 114 8.92 8.82 10.40
N LYS A 115 10.23 8.89 10.13
CA LYS A 115 11.26 8.31 11.00
C LYS A 115 11.26 8.94 12.40
N TRP A 116 11.11 10.26 12.50
CA TRP A 116 11.01 10.96 13.78
C TRP A 116 9.81 10.50 14.61
N GLU A 117 8.68 10.17 13.97
CA GLU A 117 7.53 9.57 14.65
C GLU A 117 7.67 8.06 14.94
N GLY A 118 8.82 7.44 14.62
CA GLY A 118 9.02 6.00 14.76
C GLY A 118 8.24 5.16 13.74
N LYS A 119 8.00 5.73 12.56
CA LYS A 119 7.26 5.17 11.43
C LYS A 119 8.14 5.18 10.15
N ARG A 120 7.54 4.91 9.00
CA ARG A 120 8.13 5.03 7.65
C ARG A 120 7.10 5.59 6.67
N LEU A 121 7.47 5.86 5.43
CA LEU A 121 6.49 6.03 4.36
C LEU A 121 5.84 4.68 4.03
N PRO A 122 4.57 4.65 3.59
CA PRO A 122 3.96 3.45 3.00
C PRO A 122 4.67 3.09 1.70
N THR A 123 4.67 1.81 1.33
CA THR A 123 4.97 1.45 -0.07
C THR A 123 3.81 1.87 -0.97
N GLU A 124 4.05 1.95 -2.27
CA GLU A 124 3.01 2.22 -3.28
C GLU A 124 1.87 1.20 -3.19
N ALA A 125 2.23 -0.08 -3.00
CA ALA A 125 1.26 -1.16 -2.87
C ALA A 125 0.44 -1.08 -1.58
N GLU A 126 1.08 -0.73 -0.45
CA GLU A 126 0.38 -0.47 0.80
C GLU A 126 -0.62 0.67 0.64
N TRP A 127 -0.17 1.80 0.09
CA TRP A 127 -1.05 2.94 -0.15
C TRP A 127 -2.26 2.56 -1.01
N GLU A 128 -2.05 1.84 -2.11
CA GLU A 128 -3.12 1.45 -3.02
C GLU A 128 -4.10 0.46 -2.36
N ARG A 129 -3.60 -0.50 -1.58
CA ARG A 129 -4.45 -1.42 -0.81
C ARG A 129 -5.32 -0.67 0.19
N ALA A 130 -4.74 0.29 0.91
CA ALA A 130 -5.47 1.13 1.86
C ALA A 130 -6.55 1.97 1.17
N ALA A 131 -6.30 2.43 -0.07
CA ALA A 131 -7.25 3.18 -0.87
C ALA A 131 -8.38 2.31 -1.43
N LYS A 132 -8.05 1.13 -2.01
CA LYS A 132 -9.01 0.23 -2.67
C LYS A 132 -9.99 -0.45 -1.70
N GLY A 133 -9.70 -0.44 -0.41
CA GLY A 133 -10.56 -1.06 0.60
C GLY A 133 -10.47 -2.60 0.63
N PRO A 134 -11.27 -3.26 1.48
CA PRO A 134 -11.15 -4.70 1.75
C PRO A 134 -11.30 -5.60 0.54
N GLN A 135 -12.22 -5.26 -0.36
CA GLN A 135 -12.49 -6.00 -1.60
C GLN A 135 -11.36 -5.86 -2.62
N GLY A 136 -10.57 -4.79 -2.52
CA GLY A 136 -9.37 -4.59 -3.35
C GLY A 136 -9.67 -4.22 -4.80
N ASP A 137 -10.88 -3.74 -5.12
CA ASP A 137 -11.33 -3.44 -6.48
C ASP A 137 -11.93 -2.03 -6.64
N ASN A 138 -12.02 -1.24 -5.57
CA ASN A 138 -12.60 0.09 -5.66
C ASN A 138 -11.78 1.02 -6.60
N HIS A 139 -12.48 1.77 -7.45
CA HIS A 139 -11.88 2.72 -8.39
C HIS A 139 -11.52 4.06 -7.73
N TYR A 140 -12.37 4.50 -6.81
CA TYR A 140 -12.17 5.60 -5.86
C TYR A 140 -12.23 5.00 -4.45
N PRO A 141 -11.72 5.64 -3.39
CA PRO A 141 -11.73 5.05 -2.05
C PRO A 141 -13.10 4.54 -1.57
N TRP A 142 -14.17 5.21 -2.01
CA TRP A 142 -15.57 4.93 -1.66
C TRP A 142 -16.35 4.06 -2.68
N GLY A 143 -15.72 3.54 -3.74
CA GLY A 143 -16.39 2.65 -4.72
C GLY A 143 -15.99 2.92 -6.16
N HIS A 144 -16.88 2.63 -7.12
CA HIS A 144 -16.53 2.66 -8.55
C HIS A 144 -16.93 3.93 -9.31
N ALA A 145 -17.73 4.81 -8.70
CA ALA A 145 -18.23 6.02 -9.33
C ALA A 145 -17.69 7.27 -8.64
N LEU A 146 -17.34 8.28 -9.46
CA LEU A 146 -16.93 9.58 -8.96
C LEU A 146 -18.12 10.23 -8.25
N ASP A 147 -17.89 10.66 -7.02
CA ASP A 147 -18.78 11.57 -6.30
C ASP A 147 -18.02 12.87 -5.99
N PRO A 148 -18.35 13.99 -6.65
CA PRO A 148 -17.66 15.26 -6.45
C PRO A 148 -17.73 15.80 -5.01
N LYS A 149 -18.65 15.29 -4.18
CA LYS A 149 -18.81 15.70 -2.78
C LYS A 149 -17.90 14.95 -1.82
N LYS A 150 -17.17 13.94 -2.29
CA LYS A 150 -16.36 13.04 -1.46
C LYS A 150 -14.85 13.30 -1.52
N ALA A 151 -14.41 14.29 -2.29
CA ALA A 151 -13.01 14.66 -2.40
C ALA A 151 -12.80 16.15 -2.70
N ASN A 152 -11.60 16.63 -2.38
CA ASN A 152 -11.11 17.98 -2.74
C ASN A 152 -10.19 17.87 -3.96
N TYR A 153 -10.59 18.42 -5.10
CA TYR A 153 -9.86 18.30 -6.37
C TYR A 153 -10.28 19.38 -7.38
N GLY A 154 -9.50 19.54 -8.46
CA GLY A 154 -9.86 20.43 -9.57
C GLY A 154 -10.14 21.88 -9.16
N GLN A 155 -9.49 22.35 -8.08
CA GLN A 155 -9.69 23.65 -7.44
C GLN A 155 -11.11 23.92 -6.92
N ASN A 156 -11.93 22.90 -6.68
CA ASN A 156 -13.31 23.06 -6.24
C ASN A 156 -13.47 23.91 -4.96
N VAL A 157 -12.47 23.89 -4.06
CA VAL A 157 -12.41 24.76 -2.86
C VAL A 157 -11.34 25.86 -2.97
N GLY A 158 -10.32 25.67 -3.81
CA GLY A 158 -9.20 26.62 -3.97
C GLY A 158 -8.14 26.58 -2.86
N ARG A 159 -8.14 25.53 -2.03
CA ARG A 159 -7.20 25.28 -0.92
C ARG A 159 -7.22 23.81 -0.50
N THR A 160 -6.27 23.39 0.33
CA THR A 160 -6.39 22.12 1.07
C THR A 160 -7.51 22.21 2.10
N MET A 161 -8.07 21.07 2.48
CA MET A 161 -9.09 20.93 3.50
C MET A 161 -8.49 20.24 4.74
N PRO A 162 -9.11 20.39 5.94
CA PRO A 162 -8.71 19.63 7.11
C PRO A 162 -8.56 18.13 6.82
N VAL A 163 -7.57 17.48 7.43
CA VAL A 163 -7.22 16.08 7.14
C VAL A 163 -8.35 15.08 7.44
N ASP A 164 -9.35 15.47 8.22
CA ASP A 164 -10.55 14.69 8.57
C ASP A 164 -11.80 15.09 7.75
N SER A 165 -11.64 15.92 6.73
CA SER A 165 -12.71 16.30 5.81
C SER A 165 -13.21 15.10 5.00
N TYR A 166 -14.39 15.25 4.39
CA TYR A 166 -15.01 14.24 3.52
C TYR A 166 -15.22 12.86 4.19
N PRO A 167 -15.96 12.79 5.33
CA PRO A 167 -16.20 11.53 6.04
C PRO A 167 -16.94 10.46 5.20
N GLU A 168 -17.64 10.86 4.14
CA GLU A 168 -18.29 9.93 3.20
C GLU A 168 -17.36 9.43 2.08
N GLY A 169 -16.17 10.03 1.94
CA GLY A 169 -15.11 9.68 0.98
C GLY A 169 -13.99 8.83 1.57
N VAL A 170 -14.15 8.37 2.81
CA VAL A 170 -13.21 7.50 3.50
C VAL A 170 -13.12 6.15 2.80
N SER A 171 -11.92 5.56 2.75
CA SER A 171 -11.73 4.23 2.17
C SER A 171 -12.49 3.15 2.95
N GLY A 172 -12.72 1.99 2.33
CA GLY A 172 -13.34 0.85 3.02
C GLY A 172 -12.59 0.36 4.27
N PHE A 173 -11.34 0.78 4.47
CA PHE A 173 -10.55 0.50 5.67
C PHE A 173 -10.62 1.62 6.73
N GLY A 174 -11.23 2.77 6.43
CA GLY A 174 -11.31 3.89 7.37
C GLY A 174 -10.24 4.96 7.17
N VAL A 175 -9.55 4.96 6.03
CA VAL A 175 -8.46 5.91 5.73
C VAL A 175 -9.01 7.11 4.95
N TYR A 176 -8.80 8.31 5.48
CA TYR A 176 -9.36 9.56 4.95
C TYR A 176 -8.53 10.13 3.80
N ASN A 177 -9.18 10.90 2.92
CA ASN A 177 -8.54 11.66 1.84
C ASN A 177 -7.55 10.86 0.98
N MET A 178 -7.78 9.55 0.80
CA MET A 178 -6.98 8.76 -0.14
C MET A 178 -7.20 9.19 -1.60
N ALA A 179 -8.16 10.08 -1.87
CA ALA A 179 -8.36 10.71 -3.17
C ALA A 179 -8.50 12.23 -3.01
N GLY A 180 -7.60 12.97 -3.64
CA GLY A 180 -7.55 14.43 -3.64
C GLY A 180 -6.87 14.99 -2.40
N ASN A 181 -7.19 16.25 -2.10
CA ASN A 181 -6.56 17.06 -1.05
C ASN A 181 -5.06 17.29 -1.29
N VAL A 182 -4.18 16.32 -1.10
CA VAL A 182 -2.76 16.41 -1.47
C VAL A 182 -2.29 15.11 -2.12
N PHE A 183 -1.40 15.23 -3.11
CA PHE A 183 -0.62 14.07 -3.54
C PHE A 183 0.24 13.62 -2.37
N GLU A 184 0.42 12.32 -2.25
CA GLU A 184 1.15 11.72 -1.15
C GLU A 184 2.42 11.03 -1.63
N TRP A 185 3.55 11.40 -1.03
CA TRP A 185 4.79 10.65 -1.16
C TRP A 185 4.65 9.24 -0.59
N VAL A 186 5.11 8.26 -1.34
CA VAL A 186 5.31 6.88 -0.89
C VAL A 186 6.81 6.52 -0.95
N GLU A 187 7.20 5.39 -0.37
CA GLU A 187 8.61 4.98 -0.32
C GLU A 187 9.19 4.72 -1.72
N ASP A 188 8.40 4.23 -2.66
CA ASP A 188 8.86 3.61 -3.89
C ASP A 188 9.53 4.58 -4.88
N TRP A 189 10.57 4.09 -5.55
CA TRP A 189 11.03 4.67 -6.81
C TRP A 189 10.03 4.39 -7.91
N TYR A 190 9.73 5.40 -8.73
CA TYR A 190 8.83 5.25 -9.85
C TYR A 190 9.56 4.64 -11.06
N ASP A 191 9.03 3.56 -11.60
CA ASP A 191 9.40 3.04 -12.91
C ASP A 191 8.13 2.56 -13.66
N LEU A 192 8.07 2.90 -14.96
CA LEU A 192 6.92 2.63 -15.83
C LEU A 192 6.74 1.14 -16.17
N LYS A 193 7.77 0.32 -15.95
CA LYS A 193 7.74 -1.13 -16.17
C LYS A 193 7.55 -1.92 -14.88
N TYR A 194 7.69 -1.29 -13.72
CA TYR A 194 7.73 -2.00 -12.43
C TYR A 194 6.56 -2.96 -12.24
N TYR A 195 5.33 -2.56 -12.55
CA TYR A 195 4.15 -3.41 -12.37
C TYR A 195 4.21 -4.74 -13.16
N LYS A 196 4.95 -4.78 -14.28
CA LYS A 196 5.12 -6.01 -15.10
C LYS A 196 6.17 -6.96 -14.53
N GLU A 197 7.05 -6.45 -13.68
CA GLU A 197 8.19 -7.16 -13.08
C GLU A 197 8.06 -7.27 -11.55
N SER A 198 6.99 -6.70 -10.99
CA SER A 198 6.72 -6.57 -9.56
C SER A 198 6.64 -7.94 -8.90
N PRO A 199 7.38 -8.18 -7.80
CA PRO A 199 7.22 -9.39 -7.01
C PRO A 199 5.84 -9.36 -6.33
N ALA A 200 5.19 -10.51 -6.23
CA ALA A 200 3.83 -10.56 -5.73
C ALA A 200 3.73 -10.20 -4.23
N LEU A 201 4.71 -10.62 -3.43
CA LEU A 201 4.68 -10.39 -2.00
C LEU A 201 5.49 -9.16 -1.60
N ASN A 202 4.85 -8.26 -0.83
CA ASN A 202 5.44 -7.05 -0.27
C ASN A 202 6.34 -6.30 -1.27
N PRO A 203 5.83 -5.93 -2.46
CA PRO A 203 6.63 -5.27 -3.47
C PRO A 203 7.29 -4.00 -2.91
N PRO A 204 8.63 -3.90 -2.95
CA PRO A 204 9.37 -2.80 -2.33
C PRO A 204 9.51 -1.57 -3.26
N GLY A 205 8.88 -1.58 -4.43
CA GLY A 205 9.13 -0.62 -5.51
C GLY A 205 10.33 -0.99 -6.37
N ALA A 206 10.59 -0.17 -7.39
CA ALA A 206 11.74 -0.35 -8.26
C ALA A 206 13.06 -0.10 -7.49
N GLU A 207 14.14 -0.79 -7.85
CA GLU A 207 15.45 -0.56 -7.23
C GLU A 207 16.02 0.84 -7.54
N LYS A 208 15.63 1.41 -8.69
CA LYS A 208 16.07 2.73 -9.16
C LYS A 208 14.89 3.45 -9.82
N GLY A 209 14.81 4.76 -9.61
CA GLY A 209 13.82 5.60 -10.27
C GLY A 209 14.12 5.78 -11.75
N TYR A 210 13.06 5.81 -12.55
CA TYR A 210 13.12 6.17 -13.95
C TYR A 210 13.71 7.57 -14.10
N ASN A 211 14.64 7.74 -15.04
CA ASN A 211 15.32 9.01 -15.27
C ASN A 211 14.74 9.67 -16.52
N PHE A 212 13.80 10.60 -16.34
CA PHE A 212 13.22 11.35 -17.44
C PHE A 212 14.24 12.33 -18.00
N ALA A 213 14.78 12.02 -19.19
CA ALA A 213 15.63 12.93 -19.98
C ALA A 213 16.77 13.61 -19.17
N ASN A 214 17.41 12.86 -18.27
CA ASN A 214 18.50 13.32 -17.38
C ASN A 214 18.09 14.35 -16.31
N GLN A 215 16.81 14.43 -15.98
CA GLN A 215 16.35 15.25 -14.85
C GLN A 215 16.64 14.59 -13.50
N GLY A 216 16.96 13.29 -13.47
CA GLY A 216 17.23 12.52 -12.25
C GLY A 216 16.14 11.48 -11.97
N PRO A 217 16.41 10.52 -11.07
CA PRO A 217 15.45 9.49 -10.69
C PRO A 217 14.28 10.11 -9.93
N VAL A 218 13.07 9.56 -10.13
CA VAL A 218 11.84 10.09 -9.54
C VAL A 218 11.17 9.08 -8.61
N ARG A 219 10.54 9.57 -7.55
CA ARG A 219 9.75 8.78 -6.59
C ARG A 219 8.26 8.85 -6.95
N VAL A 220 7.52 7.86 -6.49
CA VAL A 220 6.07 7.75 -6.73
C VAL A 220 5.29 8.75 -5.87
N LEU A 221 4.21 9.28 -6.45
CA LEU A 221 3.16 10.06 -5.80
C LEU A 221 1.80 9.40 -6.05
N ARG A 222 0.92 9.39 -5.05
CA ARG A 222 -0.43 8.79 -5.12
C ARG A 222 -1.53 9.77 -4.71
N GLY A 223 -2.78 9.45 -5.03
CA GLY A 223 -3.99 10.11 -4.50
C GLY A 223 -4.50 11.34 -5.25
N GLY A 224 -3.67 12.07 -5.99
CA GLY A 224 -4.09 13.36 -6.57
C GLY A 224 -4.13 14.46 -5.52
N SER A 225 -4.38 15.71 -5.93
CA SER A 225 -4.43 16.86 -5.02
C SER A 225 -5.65 17.73 -5.26
N TRP A 226 -5.83 18.73 -4.39
CA TRP A 226 -6.85 19.76 -4.55
C TRP A 226 -6.75 20.54 -5.87
N LEU A 227 -5.58 20.55 -6.54
CA LEU A 227 -5.41 21.12 -7.88
C LEU A 227 -5.58 20.09 -9.01
N ALA A 228 -5.40 18.82 -8.72
CA ALA A 228 -5.32 17.78 -9.74
C ALA A 228 -6.70 17.52 -10.39
N PRO A 229 -6.72 17.08 -11.66
CA PRO A 229 -7.96 16.69 -12.32
C PRO A 229 -8.56 15.43 -11.68
N ALA A 230 -9.84 15.17 -11.97
CA ALA A 230 -10.56 14.00 -11.45
C ALA A 230 -9.88 12.66 -11.77
N THR A 231 -9.15 12.57 -12.88
CA THR A 231 -8.42 11.36 -13.28
C THR A 231 -7.29 10.99 -12.33
N SER A 232 -6.76 11.96 -11.57
CA SER A 232 -5.72 11.69 -10.57
C SER A 232 -6.27 11.16 -9.25
N LEU A 233 -7.60 11.07 -9.10
CA LEU A 233 -8.27 10.56 -7.89
C LEU A 233 -8.41 9.04 -7.86
N HIS A 234 -8.07 8.36 -8.96
CA HIS A 234 -8.25 6.91 -9.03
C HIS A 234 -7.27 6.23 -8.09
N THR A 235 -7.73 5.16 -7.43
CA THR A 235 -6.93 4.40 -6.47
C THR A 235 -5.66 3.84 -7.11
N SER A 236 -5.65 3.57 -8.42
CA SER A 236 -4.48 3.08 -9.17
C SER A 236 -3.59 4.19 -9.75
N HIS A 237 -4.05 5.44 -9.81
CA HIS A 237 -3.37 6.49 -10.59
C HIS A 237 -1.98 6.83 -10.07
N ARG A 238 -0.96 6.55 -10.87
CA ARG A 238 0.44 6.77 -10.49
C ARG A 238 0.92 8.12 -10.99
N PHE A 239 1.58 8.86 -10.12
CA PHE A 239 2.32 10.06 -10.52
C PHE A 239 3.73 10.00 -9.97
N TRP A 240 4.56 10.97 -10.33
CA TRP A 240 5.96 10.96 -9.93
C TRP A 240 6.52 12.36 -9.85
N ASN A 241 7.56 12.51 -9.05
CA ASN A 241 8.36 13.73 -9.02
C ASN A 241 9.77 13.43 -8.46
N GLN A 242 10.70 14.35 -8.66
CA GLN A 242 12.04 14.24 -8.08
C GLN A 242 11.97 14.31 -6.54
N PRO A 243 12.76 13.50 -5.83
CA PRO A 243 12.65 13.39 -4.37
C PRO A 243 12.91 14.70 -3.64
N GLU A 244 13.79 15.57 -4.17
CA GLU A 244 14.15 16.86 -3.59
C GLU A 244 13.16 17.97 -3.97
N ASN A 245 12.29 17.72 -4.96
CA ASN A 245 11.33 18.71 -5.40
C ASN A 245 10.14 18.75 -4.43
N ASN A 246 9.97 19.90 -3.78
CA ASN A 246 8.91 20.15 -2.83
C ASN A 246 7.83 21.10 -3.37
N SER A 247 7.89 21.49 -4.65
CA SER A 247 7.14 22.62 -5.22
C SER A 247 6.33 22.23 -6.48
N TYR A 248 5.72 21.05 -6.49
CA TYR A 248 4.79 20.70 -7.57
C TYR A 248 3.37 21.16 -7.24
N GLY A 249 2.95 22.29 -7.84
CA GLY A 249 1.54 22.69 -7.86
C GLY A 249 0.84 22.58 -6.50
N VAL A 250 1.44 23.16 -5.45
CA VAL A 250 0.87 23.43 -4.11
C VAL A 250 0.15 22.28 -3.38
N GLY A 251 0.41 21.03 -3.74
CA GLY A 251 -0.31 19.88 -3.18
C GLY A 251 0.53 18.62 -3.05
N LEU A 252 1.79 18.73 -2.61
CA LEU A 252 2.62 17.57 -2.22
C LEU A 252 2.68 17.47 -0.70
N GLY A 253 2.08 16.42 -0.15
CA GLY A 253 2.13 16.03 1.26
C GLY A 253 2.49 14.55 1.38
N PHE A 254 2.07 13.92 2.47
CA PHE A 254 2.32 12.50 2.73
C PHE A 254 1.51 12.02 3.94
N ARG A 255 1.53 10.70 4.14
CA ARG A 255 1.15 10.03 5.38
C ARG A 255 2.17 8.97 5.75
N CYS A 256 2.21 8.54 7.00
CA CYS A 256 3.14 7.51 7.45
C CYS A 256 2.48 6.12 7.55
N ALA A 257 3.31 5.09 7.57
CA ALA A 257 2.95 3.70 7.81
C ALA A 257 3.95 3.05 8.77
N LYS A 258 3.58 1.89 9.31
CA LYS A 258 4.41 1.11 10.23
C LYS A 258 4.11 -0.38 10.00
N SER A 259 5.15 -1.19 9.90
CA SER A 259 4.98 -2.64 9.80
C SER A 259 4.30 -3.16 11.07
N ALA A 260 3.28 -4.00 10.94
CA ALA A 260 2.67 -4.64 12.11
C ALA A 260 3.63 -5.73 12.58
N GLN A 261 4.28 -5.54 13.72
CA GLN A 261 5.08 -6.61 14.32
C GLN A 261 4.12 -7.69 14.82
N THR A 262 3.93 -8.74 14.04
CA THR A 262 3.37 -9.98 14.56
C THR A 262 4.49 -10.68 15.32
N VAL A 263 4.26 -10.92 16.61
CA VAL A 263 5.19 -11.59 17.52
C VAL A 263 5.32 -13.06 17.08
N SER A 264 6.12 -13.34 16.04
CA SER A 264 6.62 -14.67 15.69
C SER A 264 7.70 -14.57 14.60
N ASP A 265 8.96 -14.52 15.02
CA ASP A 265 10.25 -14.68 14.31
C ASP A 265 10.33 -14.32 12.81
N GLU A 266 11.21 -13.36 12.48
CA GLU A 266 11.59 -12.96 11.11
C GLU A 266 11.91 -14.14 10.18
N THR A 267 12.39 -15.26 10.73
CA THR A 267 12.66 -16.50 9.96
C THR A 267 11.37 -17.21 9.53
N MET A 268 10.34 -17.24 10.38
CA MET A 268 9.02 -17.78 10.01
C MET A 268 8.32 -16.86 9.01
N GLN A 269 8.49 -15.54 9.14
CA GLN A 269 7.97 -14.60 8.15
C GLN A 269 8.65 -14.81 6.79
N ALA A 270 9.99 -14.89 6.73
CA ALA A 270 10.72 -15.16 5.49
C ALA A 270 10.35 -16.52 4.83
N GLY A 271 10.02 -17.54 5.64
CA GLY A 271 9.53 -18.82 5.17
C GLY A 271 8.15 -18.73 4.53
N ARG A 272 7.19 -18.08 5.21
CA ARG A 272 5.84 -17.80 4.68
C ARG A 272 5.89 -16.95 3.43
N ASP A 273 6.82 -16.01 3.39
CA ASP A 273 7.00 -15.10 2.27
C ASP A 273 7.43 -15.84 1.00
N ALA A 274 8.44 -16.70 1.15
CA ALA A 274 8.89 -17.57 0.08
C ALA A 274 7.81 -18.57 -0.37
N PHE A 275 6.95 -19.03 0.54
CA PHE A 275 5.84 -19.90 0.20
C PHE A 275 4.80 -19.22 -0.70
N ILE A 276 4.41 -17.99 -0.38
CA ILE A 276 3.46 -17.21 -1.19
C ILE A 276 4.03 -16.95 -2.59
N GLN A 277 5.30 -16.57 -2.68
CA GLN A 277 5.97 -16.40 -3.97
C GLN A 277 5.92 -17.69 -4.81
N ALA A 278 6.03 -18.86 -4.18
CA ALA A 278 5.88 -20.13 -4.89
C ALA A 278 4.46 -20.32 -5.45
N LEU A 279 3.43 -20.04 -4.64
CA LEU A 279 2.03 -20.17 -5.07
C LEU A 279 1.67 -19.22 -6.21
N VAL A 280 2.15 -17.98 -6.17
CA VAL A 280 1.90 -17.00 -7.23
C VAL A 280 2.61 -17.40 -8.52
N ALA A 281 3.87 -17.82 -8.44
CA ALA A 281 4.61 -18.33 -9.60
C ALA A 281 3.95 -19.58 -10.22
N MET A 282 3.35 -20.45 -9.40
CA MET A 282 2.52 -21.56 -9.90
C MET A 282 1.30 -21.08 -10.69
N GLY A 283 0.58 -20.09 -10.16
CA GLY A 283 -0.57 -19.48 -10.85
C GLY A 283 -0.21 -18.82 -12.17
N ALA A 284 1.02 -18.30 -12.27
CA ALA A 284 1.57 -17.72 -13.50
C ALA A 284 2.25 -18.77 -14.42
N GLU A 285 2.14 -20.07 -14.13
CA GLU A 285 2.77 -21.18 -14.86
C GLU A 285 4.32 -21.11 -14.94
N LYS A 286 4.95 -20.33 -14.06
CA LYS A 286 6.41 -20.18 -13.95
C LYS A 286 7.01 -21.23 -13.02
N ASN A 287 7.02 -22.49 -13.46
CA ASN A 287 7.39 -23.64 -12.62
C ASN A 287 8.81 -23.56 -12.01
N ALA A 288 9.80 -22.97 -12.71
CA ALA A 288 11.16 -22.83 -12.19
C ALA A 288 11.21 -21.83 -11.02
N ASP A 289 10.56 -20.68 -11.16
CA ASP A 289 10.47 -19.64 -10.13
C ASP A 289 9.68 -20.14 -8.91
N ALA A 290 8.62 -20.91 -9.18
CA ALA A 290 7.85 -21.59 -8.14
C ALA A 290 8.71 -22.59 -7.34
N MET A 291 9.53 -23.40 -8.03
CA MET A 291 10.46 -24.34 -7.38
C MET A 291 11.54 -23.63 -6.56
N ALA A 292 12.11 -22.53 -7.06
CA ALA A 292 13.11 -21.77 -6.33
C ALA A 292 12.52 -21.17 -5.04
N SER A 293 11.31 -20.63 -5.12
CA SER A 293 10.62 -20.02 -3.99
C SER A 293 10.19 -21.05 -2.93
N ILE A 294 9.70 -22.22 -3.33
CA ILE A 294 9.26 -23.25 -2.37
C ILE A 294 10.45 -23.87 -1.60
N GLU A 295 11.61 -24.03 -2.23
CA GLU A 295 12.81 -24.53 -1.54
C GLU A 295 13.33 -23.48 -0.53
N LYS A 296 13.21 -22.18 -0.83
CA LYS A 296 13.52 -21.12 0.14
C LYS A 296 12.57 -21.15 1.34
N ALA A 297 11.28 -21.43 1.12
CA ALA A 297 10.30 -21.60 2.20
C ALA A 297 10.64 -22.80 3.10
N LEU A 298 11.02 -23.92 2.49
CA LEU A 298 11.44 -25.13 3.20
C LEU A 298 12.79 -24.98 3.90
N ALA A 299 13.68 -24.10 3.43
CA ALA A 299 14.91 -23.80 4.15
C ALA A 299 14.63 -23.10 5.49
N ALA A 300 13.60 -22.26 5.55
CA ALA A 300 13.15 -21.60 6.77
C ALA A 300 12.32 -22.53 7.67
N GLU A 301 11.45 -23.35 7.09
CA GLU A 301 10.61 -24.31 7.83
C GLU A 301 10.61 -25.72 7.17
N PRO A 302 11.66 -26.54 7.40
CA PRO A 302 11.84 -27.82 6.69
C PRO A 302 10.72 -28.85 6.91
N GLY A 303 10.02 -28.75 8.04
CA GLY A 303 8.94 -29.66 8.44
C GLY A 303 7.53 -29.19 8.05
N ASN A 304 7.39 -28.05 7.38
CA ASN A 304 6.09 -27.50 7.05
C ASN A 304 5.38 -28.38 6.00
N LYS A 305 4.27 -29.01 6.41
CA LYS A 305 3.52 -29.97 5.59
C LYS A 305 2.94 -29.33 4.32
N GLU A 306 2.54 -28.07 4.41
CA GLU A 306 1.97 -27.34 3.28
C GLU A 306 3.05 -27.05 2.24
N TYR A 307 4.24 -26.62 2.68
CA TYR A 307 5.34 -26.33 1.76
C TYR A 307 5.82 -27.59 1.03
N LEU A 308 5.91 -28.71 1.77
CA LEU A 308 6.26 -30.01 1.19
C LEU A 308 5.23 -30.46 0.15
N ALA A 309 3.93 -30.31 0.44
CA ALA A 309 2.86 -30.67 -0.48
C ALA A 309 2.88 -29.81 -1.76
N THR A 310 3.11 -28.50 -1.62
CA THR A 310 3.23 -27.58 -2.76
C THR A 310 4.45 -27.91 -3.63
N ARG A 311 5.60 -28.22 -3.04
CA ARG A 311 6.77 -28.69 -3.79
C ARG A 311 6.45 -29.93 -4.63
N ASP A 312 5.73 -30.90 -4.05
CA ASP A 312 5.36 -32.12 -4.75
C ASP A 312 4.34 -31.86 -5.88
N LEU A 313 3.44 -30.88 -5.71
CA LEU A 313 2.55 -30.40 -6.76
C LEU A 313 3.34 -29.77 -7.92
N ILE A 314 4.30 -28.89 -7.63
CA ILE A 314 5.13 -28.25 -8.67
C ILE A 314 5.93 -29.30 -9.44
N LYS A 315 6.55 -30.28 -8.76
CA LYS A 315 7.28 -31.40 -9.39
C LYS A 315 6.39 -32.25 -10.30
N LYS A 316 5.12 -32.44 -9.96
CA LYS A 316 4.14 -33.17 -10.79
C LYS A 316 3.73 -32.34 -12.02
N SER A 317 3.58 -31.03 -11.87
CA SER A 317 3.32 -30.08 -12.96
C SER A 317 4.44 -30.11 -14.00
N THR A 318 5.71 -30.08 -13.57
CA THR A 318 6.88 -30.05 -14.49
C THR A 318 7.11 -31.35 -15.26
N LYS A 319 6.60 -32.48 -14.77
CA LYS A 319 6.72 -33.79 -15.47
C LYS A 319 5.68 -34.00 -16.57
N LYS A 320 4.67 -33.12 -16.68
CA LYS A 320 3.59 -33.22 -17.67
C LYS A 320 3.83 -32.38 -18.94
N ASN A 321 4.84 -31.51 -18.93
CA ASN A 321 5.32 -30.76 -20.09
C ASN A 321 6.58 -31.41 -20.64
#